data_AF-A0A3C1CBS8-F1
#
_entry.id   AF-A0A3C1CBS8-F1
#
_cell.length_a   1.000
_cell.length_b   1.000
_cell.length_c   1.000
_cell.angle_alpha   90.00
_cell.angle_beta   90.00
_cell.angle_gamma   90.00
#
_symmetry.space_group_name_H-M   'P 1'
#
loop_
_entity.id
_entity.type
_entity.pdbx_description
1 polymer ?
#
loop_
_entity_poly.entity_id
_entity_poly.type
_entity_poly.pdbx_seq_one_letter_code
_entity_poly.pdbx_strand_id
1 'polypeptide(L)'
;RSIPKTTWGSWLRQKSRHYTTAKYYKPLHKFLLGLYFISQFLFYPLLGVALFFCNWQWVTVVAAIKLIPQAVILYKSMAKLDEKDLWPWFIFLDMWMFFYYLIFFPALWRRPAKSWS
;
A
#
# COMPACT_ATOMS: atom_id res chain seq x y z
N ARG A 1 9.89 -12.34 13.79
CA ARG A 1 9.61 -10.89 13.65
C ARG A 1 10.95 -10.16 13.46
N SER A 2 11.07 -9.20 12.55
CA SER A 2 12.26 -8.33 12.47
C SER A 2 12.11 -7.15 13.41
N ILE A 3 13.18 -6.74 14.09
CA ILE A 3 13.16 -5.56 14.98
C ILE A 3 12.84 -4.31 14.13
N PRO A 4 11.84 -3.49 14.52
CA PRO A 4 11.51 -2.25 13.82
C PRO A 4 12.70 -1.32 13.76
N LYS A 5 12.89 -0.65 12.61
CA LYS A 5 13.91 0.37 12.47
C LYS A 5 13.44 1.67 13.13
N THR A 6 14.26 2.19 14.02
CA THR A 6 13.96 3.40 14.81
C THR A 6 14.37 4.70 14.12
N THR A 7 15.15 4.62 13.04
CA THR A 7 15.60 5.79 12.27
C THR A 7 15.07 5.74 10.84
N TRP A 8 14.68 6.90 10.30
CA TRP A 8 14.21 7.05 8.93
C TRP A 8 15.16 6.47 7.88
N GLY A 9 16.47 6.76 7.98
CA GLY A 9 17.45 6.27 7.00
C GLY A 9 17.58 4.74 6.96
N SER A 10 17.55 4.07 8.12
CA SER A 10 17.60 2.61 8.17
C SER A 10 16.28 1.96 7.74
N TRP A 11 15.13 2.59 8.02
CA TRP A 11 13.83 2.16 7.52
C TRP A 11 13.76 2.26 5.99
N LEU A 12 14.16 3.40 5.40
CA LEU A 12 14.19 3.61 3.95
C LEU A 12 15.09 2.58 3.26
N ARG A 13 16.29 2.33 3.79
CA ARG A 13 17.22 1.32 3.25
C ARG A 13 16.61 -0.08 3.31
N GLN A 14 15.98 -0.46 4.43
CA GLN A 14 15.33 -1.75 4.57
C GLN A 14 14.19 -1.94 3.55
N LYS A 15 13.31 -0.95 3.42
CA LYS A 15 12.15 -1.02 2.51
C LYS A 15 12.55 -0.97 1.04
N SER A 16 13.55 -0.15 0.69
CA SER A 16 14.11 -0.12 -0.66
C SER A 16 14.71 -1.47 -1.07
N ARG A 17 15.47 -2.14 -0.18
CA ARG A 17 15.99 -3.50 -0.44
C ARG A 17 14.87 -4.51 -0.65
N HIS A 18 13.81 -4.46 0.16
CA HIS A 18 12.66 -5.34 -0.01
C HIS A 18 12.03 -5.17 -1.40
N TYR A 19 11.89 -3.92 -1.87
CA TYR A 19 11.35 -3.60 -3.19
C TYR A 19 12.12 -4.21 -4.37
N THR A 20 13.45 -4.34 -4.26
CA THR A 20 14.26 -4.96 -5.34
C THR A 20 13.93 -6.44 -5.59
N THR A 21 13.35 -7.14 -4.61
CA THR A 21 12.95 -8.55 -4.77
C THR A 21 11.73 -8.74 -5.67
N ALA A 22 10.95 -7.68 -5.90
CA ALA A 22 9.77 -7.72 -6.79
C ALA A 22 10.13 -8.14 -8.23
N LYS A 23 11.40 -7.95 -8.65
CA LYS A 23 11.90 -8.43 -9.96
C LYS A 23 11.77 -9.94 -10.14
N TYR A 24 11.75 -10.72 -9.07
CA TYR A 24 11.67 -12.19 -9.13
C TYR A 24 10.24 -12.74 -9.07
N TYR A 25 9.23 -11.88 -8.94
CA TYR A 25 7.84 -12.34 -8.91
C TYR A 25 7.37 -12.84 -10.29
N LYS A 26 6.44 -13.80 -10.28
CA LYS A 26 5.77 -14.29 -11.50
C LYS A 26 5.09 -13.11 -12.22
N PRO A 27 5.01 -13.11 -13.57
CA PRO A 27 4.39 -12.03 -14.33
C PRO A 27 2.99 -11.67 -13.85
N LEU A 28 2.17 -12.67 -13.53
CA LEU A 28 0.81 -12.47 -13.02
C LEU A 28 0.79 -11.70 -11.69
N HIS A 29 1.65 -12.05 -10.73
CA HIS A 29 1.71 -11.34 -9.44
C HIS A 29 2.21 -9.90 -9.61
N LYS A 30 3.17 -9.67 -10.51
CA LYS A 30 3.62 -8.31 -10.85
C LYS A 30 2.49 -7.48 -11.45
N PHE A 31 1.73 -8.07 -12.38
CA PHE A 31 0.58 -7.43 -12.99
C PHE A 31 -0.49 -7.09 -11.95
N LEU A 32 -0.90 -8.04 -11.12
CA LEU A 32 -1.89 -7.83 -10.07
C LEU A 32 -1.44 -6.76 -9.06
N LEU A 33 -0.16 -6.77 -8.66
CA LEU A 33 0.39 -5.77 -7.74
C LEU A 33 0.44 -4.38 -8.38
N GLY A 34 0.80 -4.30 -9.67
CA GLY A 34 0.75 -3.06 -10.44
C GLY A 34 -0.67 -2.53 -10.60
N LEU A 35 -1.64 -3.39 -10.91
CA LEU A 35 -3.05 -3.04 -11.01
C LEU A 35 -3.60 -2.53 -9.67
N TYR A 36 -3.26 -3.19 -8.57
CA TYR A 36 -3.60 -2.76 -7.21
C TYR A 36 -3.01 -1.38 -6.89
N PHE A 37 -1.75 -1.15 -7.25
CA PHE A 37 -1.13 0.17 -7.07
C PHE A 37 -1.86 1.25 -7.87
N ILE A 38 -2.10 1.03 -9.17
CA ILE A 38 -2.74 2.01 -10.04
C ILE A 38 -4.16 2.31 -9.56
N SER A 39 -4.93 1.28 -9.18
CA SER A 39 -6.29 1.47 -8.66
C SER A 39 -6.29 2.28 -7.36
N GLN A 40 -5.39 1.98 -6.44
CA GLN A 40 -5.22 2.74 -5.19
C GLN A 40 -4.80 4.19 -5.45
N PHE A 41 -3.85 4.38 -6.38
CA PHE A 41 -3.31 5.68 -6.73
C PHE A 41 -4.39 6.59 -7.32
N LEU A 42 -5.25 6.06 -8.18
CA LEU A 42 -6.36 6.79 -8.79
C LEU A 42 -7.54 6.97 -7.85
N PHE A 43 -7.82 6.00 -6.98
CA PHE A 43 -9.01 5.99 -6.13
C PHE A 43 -9.10 7.22 -5.23
N TYR A 44 -8.05 7.59 -4.49
CA TYR A 44 -8.13 8.70 -3.54
C TYR A 44 -8.25 10.09 -4.19
N PRO A 45 -7.44 10.45 -5.22
CA PRO A 45 -7.64 11.70 -5.94
C PRO A 45 -9.03 11.78 -6.59
N LEU A 46 -9.49 10.70 -7.23
CA LEU A 46 -10.82 10.67 -7.85
C LEU A 46 -11.94 10.72 -6.81
N LEU A 47 -11.78 10.08 -5.65
CA LEU A 47 -12.73 10.20 -4.55
C LEU A 47 -12.81 11.65 -4.05
N GLY A 48 -11.66 12.32 -3.90
CA GLY A 48 -11.60 13.74 -3.55
C GLY A 48 -12.35 14.60 -4.55
N VAL A 49 -12.03 14.49 -5.84
CA VAL A 49 -12.72 15.22 -6.93
C VAL A 49 -14.22 14.90 -6.93
N ALA A 50 -14.61 13.63 -6.86
CA ALA A 50 -16.01 13.23 -6.91
C ALA A 50 -16.83 13.77 -5.73
N LEU A 51 -16.25 13.87 -4.53
CA LEU A 51 -16.93 14.46 -3.37
C LEU A 51 -17.27 15.95 -3.57
N PHE A 52 -16.51 16.68 -4.39
CA PHE A 52 -16.79 18.09 -4.70
C PHE A 52 -17.74 18.29 -5.88
N PHE A 53 -17.66 17.44 -6.90
CA PHE A 53 -18.37 17.65 -8.17
C PHE A 53 -19.59 16.74 -8.38
N CYS A 54 -19.73 15.66 -7.61
CA CYS A 54 -20.82 14.71 -7.74
C CYS A 54 -21.72 14.71 -6.49
N ASN A 55 -22.87 14.06 -6.62
CA ASN A 55 -23.76 13.82 -5.49
C ASN A 55 -23.04 12.94 -4.44
N TRP A 56 -22.77 13.52 -3.27
CA TRP A 56 -21.95 12.89 -2.25
C TRP A 56 -22.51 11.54 -1.80
N GLN A 57 -23.84 11.37 -1.75
CA GLN A 57 -24.47 10.11 -1.32
C GLN A 57 -23.99 8.95 -2.19
N TRP A 58 -24.04 9.09 -3.51
CA TRP A 58 -23.57 8.07 -4.45
C TRP A 58 -22.06 7.82 -4.35
N VAL A 59 -21.28 8.89 -4.17
CA VAL A 59 -19.83 8.79 -4.00
C VAL A 59 -19.47 7.98 -2.75
N THR A 60 -20.16 8.22 -1.63
CA THR A 60 -19.97 7.43 -0.40
C THR A 60 -20.32 5.95 -0.59
N VAL A 61 -21.37 5.64 -1.35
CA VAL A 61 -21.74 4.25 -1.65
C VAL A 61 -20.62 3.54 -2.43
N VAL A 62 -20.09 4.18 -3.48
CA VAL A 62 -18.96 3.64 -4.25
C VAL A 62 -17.72 3.46 -3.38
N ALA A 63 -17.43 4.43 -2.50
CA ALA A 63 -16.31 4.32 -1.56
C ALA A 63 -16.50 3.15 -0.58
N ALA A 64 -17.71 2.95 -0.06
CA ALA A 64 -18.04 1.85 0.85
C ALA A 64 -17.88 0.47 0.18
N ILE A 65 -18.30 0.33 -1.09
CA ILE A 65 -18.13 -0.91 -1.86
C ILE A 65 -16.64 -1.32 -1.96
N LYS A 66 -15.72 -0.36 -2.01
CA LYS A 66 -14.28 -0.63 -1.98
C LYS A 66 -13.75 -0.86 -0.57
N LEU A 67 -14.10 0.03 0.37
CA LEU A 67 -13.50 0.07 1.71
C LEU A 67 -13.98 -1.06 2.63
N ILE A 68 -15.23 -1.53 2.50
CA ILE A 68 -15.76 -2.61 3.35
C ILE A 68 -15.05 -3.94 3.07
N PRO A 69 -14.94 -4.45 1.81
CA PRO A 69 -14.16 -5.64 1.53
C PRO A 69 -12.69 -5.49 1.94
N GLN A 70 -12.08 -4.31 1.69
CA GLN A 70 -10.72 -3.99 2.09
C GLN A 70 -10.53 -4.14 3.62
N ALA A 71 -11.46 -3.61 4.41
CA ALA A 71 -11.44 -3.69 5.87
C ALA A 71 -11.49 -5.14 6.36
N VAL A 72 -12.34 -5.98 5.76
CA VAL A 72 -12.46 -7.40 6.10
C VAL A 72 -11.18 -8.17 5.77
N ILE A 73 -10.61 -7.93 4.58
CA ILE A 73 -9.36 -8.58 4.14
C ILE A 73 -8.19 -8.18 5.05
N LEU A 74 -8.06 -6.88 5.36
CA LEU A 74 -7.00 -6.38 6.23
C LEU A 74 -7.16 -6.90 7.66
N TYR A 75 -8.38 -6.92 8.20
CA TYR A 75 -8.64 -7.49 9.52
C TYR A 75 -8.17 -8.93 9.63
N LYS A 76 -8.57 -9.79 8.68
CA LYS A 76 -8.15 -11.19 8.64
C LYS A 76 -6.64 -11.34 8.49
N SER A 77 -6.02 -10.47 7.68
CA SER A 77 -4.57 -10.48 7.45
C SER A 77 -3.80 -10.07 8.71
N MET A 78 -4.21 -8.99 9.39
CA MET A 78 -3.63 -8.51 10.64
C MET A 78 -3.83 -9.51 11.79
N ALA A 79 -5.00 -10.14 11.86
CA ALA A 79 -5.26 -11.21 12.80
C ALA A 79 -4.33 -12.42 12.60
N LYS A 80 -4.02 -12.77 11.34
CA LYS A 80 -3.09 -13.85 11.00
C LYS A 80 -1.63 -13.49 11.29
N LEU A 81 -1.28 -12.21 11.23
CA LEU A 81 0.08 -11.71 11.46
C LEU A 81 0.35 -11.33 12.92
N ASP A 82 -0.63 -11.46 13.81
CA ASP A 82 -0.55 -11.03 15.22
C ASP A 82 -0.30 -9.52 15.39
N GLU A 83 -0.95 -8.71 14.54
CA GLU A 83 -0.85 -7.23 14.48
C GLU A 83 -2.25 -6.57 14.48
N LYS A 84 -3.18 -7.07 15.31
CA LYS A 84 -4.59 -6.60 15.34
C LYS A 84 -4.74 -5.15 15.82
N ASP A 85 -3.78 -4.65 16.58
CA ASP A 85 -3.68 -3.28 17.07
C ASP A 85 -3.57 -2.25 15.94
N LEU A 86 -3.14 -2.66 14.75
CA LEU A 86 -3.09 -1.82 13.55
C LEU A 86 -4.44 -1.65 12.86
N TRP A 87 -5.43 -2.50 13.15
CA TRP A 87 -6.70 -2.50 12.43
C TRP A 87 -7.49 -1.19 12.52
N PRO A 88 -7.59 -0.51 13.67
CA PRO A 88 -8.27 0.80 13.75
C PRO A 88 -7.69 1.84 12.78
N TRP A 89 -6.44 1.68 12.39
CA TRP A 89 -5.73 2.57 11.47
C TRP A 89 -5.88 2.16 10.00
N PHE A 90 -6.69 1.15 9.66
CA PHE A 90 -6.68 0.58 8.32
C PHE A 90 -6.98 1.61 7.22
N ILE A 91 -7.89 2.56 7.42
CA ILE A 91 -8.19 3.61 6.42
C ILE A 91 -6.97 4.49 6.20
N PHE A 92 -6.31 4.89 7.30
CA PHE A 92 -5.08 5.68 7.23
C PHE A 92 -3.96 4.89 6.56
N LEU A 93 -3.76 3.63 6.93
CA LEU A 93 -2.76 2.75 6.33
C LEU A 93 -3.03 2.50 4.84
N ASP A 94 -4.30 2.31 4.46
CA ASP A 94 -4.75 2.17 3.08
C ASP A 94 -4.43 3.44 2.28
N MET A 95 -4.76 4.61 2.82
CA MET A 95 -4.45 5.89 2.19
C MET A 95 -2.95 6.16 2.12
N TRP A 96 -2.22 5.80 3.17
CA TRP A 96 -0.77 5.92 3.24
C TRP A 96 -0.05 5.12 2.15
N MET A 97 -0.65 4.04 1.66
CA MET A 97 -0.10 3.28 0.54
C MET A 97 0.14 4.14 -0.70
N PHE A 98 -0.69 5.18 -0.93
CA PHE A 98 -0.46 6.16 -2.00
C PHE A 98 0.96 6.77 -1.91
N PHE A 99 1.31 7.33 -0.75
CA PHE A 99 2.61 7.94 -0.51
C PHE A 99 3.73 6.90 -0.50
N TYR A 100 3.48 5.75 0.11
CA TYR A 100 4.43 4.64 0.13
C TYR A 100 4.86 4.25 -1.28
N TYR A 101 3.91 4.07 -2.19
CA TYR A 101 4.22 3.72 -3.56
C TYR A 101 4.96 4.83 -4.30
N LEU A 102 4.62 6.10 -4.08
CA LEU A 102 5.35 7.23 -4.66
C LEU A 102 6.82 7.25 -4.24
N ILE A 103 7.12 6.99 -2.97
CA ILE A 103 8.49 6.97 -2.42
C ILE A 103 9.30 5.80 -2.99
N PHE A 104 8.71 4.62 -3.13
CA PHE A 104 9.42 3.40 -3.52
C PHE A 104 9.33 3.04 -5.01
N PHE A 105 8.53 3.75 -5.81
CA PHE A 105 8.47 3.56 -7.26
C PHE A 105 9.85 3.61 -7.94
N PRO A 106 10.76 4.56 -7.62
CA PRO A 106 12.10 4.59 -8.21
C PRO A 106 12.97 3.38 -7.85
N ALA A 107 12.68 2.70 -6.74
CA ALA A 107 13.44 1.53 -6.30
C ALA A 107 13.24 0.31 -7.23
N LEU A 108 12.20 0.31 -8.08
CA LEU A 108 11.98 -0.73 -9.10
C LEU A 108 13.05 -0.73 -10.20
N TRP A 109 13.61 0.43 -10.53
CA TRP A 109 14.68 0.58 -11.54
C TRP A 109 16.09 0.48 -10.96
N ARG A 110 16.25 0.65 -9.64
CA ARG A 110 17.56 0.60 -8.99
C ARG A 110 18.07 -0.84 -8.88
N ARG A 111 19.34 -1.05 -9.22
CA ARG A 111 19.99 -2.35 -9.03
C ARG A 111 20.14 -2.65 -7.53
N PRO A 112 19.90 -3.89 -7.07
CA PRO A 112 20.13 -4.25 -5.68
C PRO A 112 21.61 -4.04 -5.32
N ALA A 113 21.86 -3.48 -4.13
CA ALA A 113 23.20 -3.33 -3.60
C ALA A 113 23.86 -4.71 -3.45
N LYS A 114 25.15 -4.81 -3.80
CA LYS A 114 25.92 -6.06 -3.71
C LYS A 114 26.24 -6.47 -2.25
N SER A 115 26.16 -5.54 -1.28
CA SER A 115 26.47 -5.81 0.12
C SER A 115 25.22 -5.86 1.01
N TRP A 116 25.26 -6.72 2.04
CA TRP A 116 24.17 -6.95 2.99
C TRP A 116 24.12 -5.95 4.15
N SER A 117 25.14 -5.11 4.29
CA SER A 117 25.37 -4.10 5.33
C SER A 117 24.56 -2.81 5.11
#